data_AF-A0A8T2LN05-F1
#
_entry.id   AF-A0A8T2LN05-F1
#
_cell.length_a   1.000
_cell.length_b   1.000
_cell.length_c   1.000
_cell.angle_alpha   90.00
_cell.angle_beta   90.00
_cell.angle_gamma   90.00
#
_symmetry.space_group_name_H-M   'P 1'
#
loop_
_entity.id
_entity.type
_entity.pdbx_description
1 polymer ?
#
loop_
_entity_poly.entity_id
_entity_poly.type
_entity_poly.pdbx_seq_one_letter_code
_entity_poly.pdbx_strand_id
1 'polypeptide(L)'
;MEEQQRRSAEDLPGVPPSTPDTAGEHAPVPAGKPGPAEPRRSRLKIFNKLMEKSLQRLVADAGFSRFCHSFHPLCKQNPQMAEVIHKQFISDLQKSIQDEISNMIEEGNLEVKLENLDKLEELAKGTPEPTWRPSGVPEQDVCSVLVSYHQGQEEYVRRELRKLQKENAVLADQVLAGRQTIAQSEQRIAAAVEEWKSSVADLESFVLSLCPSENFDSL
;
A
#
# COMPACT_ATOMS: atom_id res chain seq x y z
N MET A 1 54.73 41.63 9.28
CA MET A 1 55.57 40.80 10.16
C MET A 1 54.68 39.63 10.54
N GLU A 2 55.03 38.43 10.05
CA GLU A 2 54.42 37.11 10.32
C GLU A 2 52.96 36.90 9.85
N GLU A 3 52.59 35.86 9.13
CA GLU A 3 53.37 34.81 8.48
C GLU A 3 52.52 34.20 7.35
N GLN A 4 53.24 33.93 6.28
CA GLN A 4 52.83 33.27 5.07
C GLN A 4 52.57 31.77 5.32
N GLN A 5 51.54 31.24 4.66
CA GLN A 5 51.63 30.02 3.84
C GLN A 5 51.79 28.64 4.51
N ARG A 6 50.80 27.76 4.23
CA ARG A 6 50.99 26.37 3.73
C ARG A 6 49.62 25.85 3.24
N ARG A 7 49.42 25.78 1.91
CA ARG A 7 49.49 24.55 1.05
C ARG A 7 48.18 23.74 1.12
N SER A 8 47.33 23.77 0.09
CA SER A 8 47.36 22.99 -1.18
C SER A 8 47.03 21.50 -1.00
N ALA A 9 46.27 20.96 -1.96
CA ALA A 9 45.71 19.59 -2.11
C ALA A 9 44.29 19.48 -1.53
N GLU A 10 43.27 18.89 -2.15
CA GLU A 10 43.07 18.04 -3.33
C GLU A 10 41.54 18.11 -3.63
N ASP A 11 41.13 18.38 -4.86
CA ASP A 11 40.74 17.37 -5.85
C ASP A 11 39.35 16.74 -5.59
N LEU A 12 38.33 17.24 -6.30
CA LEU A 12 37.07 16.53 -6.53
C LEU A 12 36.55 16.94 -7.93
N PRO A 13 36.23 15.96 -8.80
CA PRO A 13 36.12 16.20 -10.23
C PRO A 13 34.79 16.85 -10.63
N GLY A 14 34.90 17.73 -11.62
CA GLY A 14 33.79 18.44 -12.24
C GLY A 14 32.78 17.51 -12.91
N VAL A 15 31.52 17.85 -12.71
CA VAL A 15 30.38 17.37 -13.50
C VAL A 15 30.56 17.84 -14.95
N PRO A 16 30.58 16.94 -15.95
CA PRO A 16 30.56 17.36 -17.35
C PRO A 16 29.13 17.77 -17.77
N PRO A 17 28.99 18.73 -18.70
CA PRO A 17 27.69 19.17 -19.19
C PRO A 17 27.09 18.16 -20.17
N SER A 18 25.81 17.87 -20.00
CA SER A 18 24.99 17.09 -20.92
C SER A 18 24.44 17.97 -22.05
N THR A 19 24.72 17.63 -23.30
CA THR A 19 23.86 17.83 -24.50
C THR A 19 24.30 16.84 -25.62
N PRO A 20 23.59 16.68 -26.76
CA PRO A 20 22.56 15.66 -26.95
C PRO A 20 22.79 14.79 -28.23
N ASP A 21 21.79 13.97 -28.55
CA ASP A 21 21.54 13.27 -29.82
C ASP A 21 22.31 11.97 -30.11
N THR A 22 21.57 10.86 -30.21
CA THR A 22 21.16 10.32 -31.53
C THR A 22 20.20 9.13 -31.37
N ALA A 23 19.18 9.15 -32.22
CA ALA A 23 18.10 8.21 -32.42
C ALA A 23 18.47 6.71 -32.38
N GLY A 24 17.61 5.94 -31.70
CA GLY A 24 17.44 4.50 -31.86
C GLY A 24 15.94 4.20 -31.90
N GLU A 25 15.35 4.32 -33.08
CA GLU A 25 13.96 4.05 -33.39
C GLU A 25 13.69 2.53 -33.28
N HIS A 26 13.14 2.09 -32.15
CA HIS A 26 12.61 0.73 -32.01
C HIS A 26 11.09 0.76 -32.14
N ALA A 27 10.63 0.40 -33.35
CA ALA A 27 9.24 0.16 -33.67
C ALA A 27 8.57 -0.84 -32.68
N PRO A 28 7.29 -0.67 -32.35
CA PRO A 28 6.58 -1.62 -31.49
C PRO A 28 6.28 -2.90 -32.28
N VAL A 29 6.82 -4.02 -31.78
CA VAL A 29 6.45 -5.37 -32.24
C VAL A 29 4.95 -5.59 -31.96
N PRO A 30 4.15 -6.07 -32.93
CA PRO A 30 2.72 -6.24 -32.75
C PRO A 30 2.46 -7.35 -31.74
N ALA A 31 1.67 -7.03 -30.71
CA ALA A 31 1.14 -7.99 -29.75
C ALA A 31 0.39 -9.10 -30.49
N GLY A 32 0.93 -10.32 -30.43
CA GLY A 32 0.27 -11.52 -30.92
C GLY A 32 -1.07 -11.70 -30.24
N LYS A 33 -2.11 -11.94 -31.04
CA LYS A 33 -3.47 -12.25 -30.56
C LYS A 33 -3.41 -13.41 -29.55
N PRO A 34 -4.13 -13.33 -28.41
CA PRO A 34 -4.28 -14.50 -27.56
C PRO A 34 -5.04 -15.57 -28.34
N GLY A 35 -4.38 -16.70 -28.59
CA GLY A 35 -5.03 -17.89 -29.15
C GLY A 35 -6.17 -18.37 -28.23
N PRO A 36 -7.09 -19.20 -28.75
CA PRO A 36 -8.22 -19.68 -27.97
C PRO A 36 -7.70 -20.42 -26.73
N ALA A 37 -8.01 -19.88 -25.56
CA ALA A 37 -7.69 -20.49 -24.29
C ALA A 37 -8.35 -21.88 -24.25
N GLU A 38 -7.54 -22.93 -24.18
CA GLU A 38 -8.07 -24.26 -23.92
C GLU A 38 -8.92 -24.21 -22.63
N PRO A 39 -10.12 -24.81 -22.62
CA PRO A 39 -10.96 -24.82 -21.44
C PRO A 39 -10.22 -25.55 -20.32
N ARG A 40 -9.71 -24.77 -19.36
CA ARG A 40 -8.93 -25.30 -18.25
C ARG A 40 -9.79 -26.22 -17.41
N ARG A 41 -9.21 -27.38 -17.09
CA ARG A 41 -9.88 -28.43 -16.33
C ARG A 41 -10.00 -28.00 -14.88
N SER A 42 -11.24 -27.83 -14.41
CA SER A 42 -11.56 -27.55 -13.00
C SER A 42 -10.86 -28.56 -12.08
N ARG A 43 -10.16 -28.06 -11.06
CA ARG A 43 -9.45 -28.90 -10.07
C ARG A 43 -10.39 -29.85 -9.34
N LEU A 44 -11.62 -29.41 -9.04
CA LEU A 44 -12.64 -30.25 -8.42
C LEU A 44 -13.00 -31.46 -9.30
N LYS A 45 -13.15 -31.25 -10.61
CA LYS A 45 -13.43 -32.35 -11.56
C LYS A 45 -12.28 -33.34 -11.62
N ILE A 46 -11.04 -32.86 -11.54
CA ILE A 46 -9.84 -33.73 -11.48
C ILE A 46 -9.85 -34.54 -10.18
N PHE A 47 -10.13 -33.90 -9.04
CA PHE A 47 -10.24 -34.55 -7.74
C PHE A 47 -11.30 -35.65 -7.75
N ASN A 48 -12.54 -35.34 -8.14
CA ASN A 48 -13.64 -36.31 -8.18
C ASN A 48 -13.30 -37.51 -9.07
N LYS A 49 -12.71 -37.25 -10.26
CA LYS A 49 -12.29 -38.32 -11.17
C LYS A 49 -11.18 -39.19 -10.59
N LEU A 50 -10.25 -38.61 -9.83
CA LEU A 50 -9.16 -39.34 -9.18
C LEU A 50 -9.69 -40.22 -8.04
N MET A 51 -10.61 -39.69 -7.24
CA MET A 51 -11.24 -40.43 -6.15
C MET A 51 -12.09 -41.60 -6.69
N GLU A 52 -12.89 -41.36 -7.72
CA GLU A 52 -13.70 -42.39 -8.37
C GLU A 52 -12.82 -43.53 -8.93
N LYS A 53 -11.76 -43.19 -9.67
CA LYS A 53 -10.83 -44.19 -10.21
C LYS A 53 -10.11 -44.99 -9.11
N SER A 54 -9.79 -44.34 -8.00
CA SER A 54 -9.13 -45.00 -6.86
C SER A 54 -10.06 -46.01 -6.21
N LEU A 55 -11.34 -45.64 -6.01
CA LEU A 55 -12.36 -46.55 -5.50
C LEU A 55 -12.63 -47.73 -6.44
N GLN A 56 -12.72 -47.47 -7.75
CA GLN A 56 -12.87 -48.53 -8.75
C GLN A 56 -11.72 -49.54 -8.69
N ARG A 57 -10.47 -49.07 -8.55
CA ARG A 57 -9.29 -49.94 -8.41
C ARG A 57 -9.36 -50.77 -7.13
N LEU A 58 -9.70 -50.14 -6.00
CA LEU A 58 -9.86 -50.82 -4.72
C LEU A 58 -10.87 -51.98 -4.80
N VAL A 59 -12.02 -51.72 -5.44
CA VAL A 59 -13.07 -52.73 -5.61
C VAL A 59 -12.66 -53.85 -6.57
N ALA A 60 -11.96 -53.52 -7.66
CA ALA A 60 -11.42 -54.51 -8.58
C ALA A 60 -10.43 -55.46 -7.88
N ASP A 61 -9.59 -54.93 -6.99
CA ASP A 61 -8.64 -55.71 -6.19
C ASP A 61 -9.33 -56.56 -5.11
N ALA A 62 -10.52 -56.16 -4.65
CA ALA A 62 -11.32 -56.89 -3.67
C ALA A 62 -12.28 -57.93 -4.31
N GLY A 63 -11.97 -58.43 -5.52
CA GLY A 63 -12.83 -59.33 -6.27
C GLY A 63 -13.20 -60.65 -5.56
N PHE A 64 -14.31 -61.26 -5.99
CA PHE A 64 -14.87 -62.47 -5.37
C PHE A 64 -13.91 -63.67 -5.36
N SER A 65 -13.05 -63.80 -6.37
CA SER A 65 -12.04 -64.86 -6.44
C SER A 65 -11.04 -64.81 -5.27
N ARG A 66 -10.58 -63.60 -4.90
CA ARG A 66 -9.71 -63.37 -3.75
C ARG A 66 -10.46 -63.60 -2.44
N PHE A 67 -11.71 -63.18 -2.37
CA PHE A 67 -12.57 -63.46 -1.22
C PHE A 67 -12.71 -64.97 -0.97
N CYS A 68 -13.03 -65.76 -2.00
CA CYS A 68 -13.15 -67.21 -1.85
C CYS A 68 -11.83 -67.94 -1.65
N HIS A 69 -10.71 -67.37 -2.10
CA HIS A 69 -9.39 -67.90 -1.77
C HIS A 69 -9.12 -67.79 -0.26
N SER A 70 -9.44 -66.65 0.35
CA SER A 70 -9.27 -66.40 1.79
C SER A 70 -10.32 -67.11 2.66
N PHE A 71 -11.55 -67.24 2.17
CA PHE A 71 -12.69 -67.85 2.89
C PHE A 71 -13.15 -69.15 2.23
N HIS A 72 -12.20 -70.00 1.84
CA HIS A 72 -12.46 -71.24 1.09
C HIS A 72 -13.51 -72.17 1.72
N PRO A 73 -13.51 -72.46 3.04
CA PRO A 73 -14.50 -73.36 3.64
C PRO A 73 -15.93 -72.86 3.45
N LEU A 74 -16.16 -71.55 3.60
CA LEU A 74 -17.46 -70.91 3.44
C LEU A 74 -17.94 -70.99 1.99
N CYS A 75 -17.08 -70.65 1.02
CA CYS A 75 -17.41 -70.71 -0.40
C CYS A 75 -17.68 -72.14 -0.88
N LYS A 76 -16.99 -73.15 -0.32
CA LYS A 76 -17.24 -74.57 -0.65
C LYS A 76 -18.58 -75.06 -0.10
N GLN A 77 -18.96 -74.62 1.10
CA GLN A 77 -20.16 -75.09 1.78
C GLN A 77 -21.44 -74.45 1.22
N ASN A 78 -21.41 -73.14 0.92
CA ASN A 78 -22.55 -72.44 0.33
C ASN A 78 -22.07 -71.28 -0.58
N PRO A 79 -21.81 -71.54 -1.87
CA PRO A 79 -21.29 -70.53 -2.79
C PRO A 79 -22.27 -69.38 -3.04
N GLN A 80 -23.58 -69.67 -3.03
CA GLN A 80 -24.62 -68.65 -3.24
C GLN A 80 -24.64 -67.65 -2.08
N MET A 81 -24.62 -68.14 -0.84
CA MET A 81 -24.55 -67.27 0.34
C MET A 81 -23.26 -66.45 0.37
N ALA A 82 -22.12 -67.06 0.06
CA ALA A 82 -20.83 -66.37 0.01
C ALA A 82 -20.81 -65.24 -1.03
N GLU A 83 -21.42 -65.46 -2.20
CA GLU A 83 -21.54 -64.45 -3.26
C GLU A 83 -22.43 -63.26 -2.82
N VAL A 84 -23.55 -63.55 -2.15
CA VAL A 84 -24.43 -62.50 -1.60
C VAL A 84 -23.71 -61.67 -0.54
N ILE A 85 -22.99 -62.32 0.38
CA ILE A 85 -22.20 -61.63 1.42
C ILE A 85 -21.14 -60.72 0.78
N HIS A 86 -20.40 -61.24 -0.21
CA HIS A 86 -19.35 -60.46 -0.88
C HIS A 86 -19.93 -59.26 -1.62
N LYS A 87 -21.03 -59.44 -2.37
CA LYS A 87 -21.73 -58.34 -3.06
C LYS A 87 -22.21 -57.28 -2.07
N GLN A 88 -22.79 -57.68 -0.95
CA GLN A 88 -23.25 -56.76 0.09
C GLN A 88 -22.08 -55.98 0.69
N PHE A 89 -20.99 -56.67 1.05
CA PHE A 89 -19.78 -56.04 1.57
C PHE A 89 -19.20 -55.00 0.61
N ILE A 90 -19.07 -55.32 -0.67
CA ILE A 90 -18.55 -54.38 -1.67
C ILE A 90 -19.50 -53.17 -1.83
N SER A 91 -20.81 -53.40 -1.88
CA SER A 91 -21.80 -52.33 -1.98
C SER A 91 -21.72 -51.37 -0.78
N ASP A 92 -21.68 -51.92 0.44
CA ASP A 92 -21.61 -51.13 1.66
C ASP A 92 -20.29 -50.37 1.77
N LEU A 93 -19.17 -51.00 1.39
CA LEU A 93 -17.85 -50.36 1.35
C LEU A 93 -17.83 -49.20 0.35
N GLN A 94 -18.34 -49.41 -0.86
CA GLN A 94 -18.38 -48.37 -1.89
C GLN A 94 -19.23 -47.18 -1.44
N LYS A 95 -20.43 -47.46 -0.92
CA LYS A 95 -21.33 -46.43 -0.41
C LYS A 95 -20.69 -45.66 0.73
N SER A 96 -20.15 -46.35 1.73
CA SER A 96 -19.51 -45.71 2.88
C SER A 96 -18.34 -44.80 2.47
N ILE A 97 -17.50 -45.23 1.53
CA ILE A 97 -16.38 -44.40 1.04
C ILE A 97 -16.91 -43.20 0.23
N GLN A 98 -17.93 -43.38 -0.61
CA GLN A 98 -18.51 -42.29 -1.40
C GLN A 98 -19.18 -41.24 -0.51
N ASP A 99 -19.93 -41.69 0.49
CA ASP A 99 -20.57 -40.82 1.48
C ASP A 99 -19.50 -40.03 2.25
N GLU A 100 -18.42 -40.68 2.69
CA GLU A 100 -17.31 -40.03 3.39
C GLU A 100 -16.57 -39.00 2.52
N ILE A 101 -16.31 -39.32 1.25
CA ILE A 101 -15.70 -38.37 0.31
C ILE A 101 -16.60 -37.16 0.11
N SER A 102 -17.91 -37.38 0.00
CA SER A 102 -18.89 -36.30 -0.17
C SER A 102 -18.93 -35.41 1.07
N ASN A 103 -18.98 -36.00 2.27
CA ASN A 103 -18.91 -35.28 3.54
C ASN A 103 -17.62 -34.46 3.63
N MET A 104 -16.46 -35.03 3.31
CA MET A 104 -15.18 -34.33 3.32
C MET A 104 -15.17 -33.13 2.35
N ILE A 105 -15.78 -33.27 1.17
CA ILE A 105 -15.90 -32.17 0.20
C ILE A 105 -16.75 -31.04 0.77
N GLU A 106 -17.89 -31.37 1.38
CA GLU A 106 -18.83 -30.41 1.97
C GLU A 106 -18.26 -29.74 3.21
N GLU A 107 -17.81 -30.51 4.21
CA GLU A 107 -17.22 -30.01 5.46
C GLU A 107 -16.00 -29.11 5.20
N GLY A 108 -15.14 -29.52 4.28
CA GLY A 108 -13.96 -28.76 3.92
C GLY A 108 -14.24 -27.58 2.98
N ASN A 109 -15.48 -27.41 2.51
CA ASN A 109 -15.84 -26.45 1.44
C ASN A 109 -14.88 -26.53 0.25
N LEU A 110 -14.52 -27.76 -0.16
CA LEU A 110 -13.48 -28.00 -1.17
C LEU A 110 -13.86 -27.41 -2.53
N GLU A 111 -15.15 -27.43 -2.89
CA GLU A 111 -15.63 -26.85 -4.14
C GLU A 111 -15.26 -25.37 -4.25
N VAL A 112 -15.62 -24.57 -3.25
CA VAL A 112 -15.32 -23.13 -3.21
C VAL A 112 -13.81 -22.87 -3.17
N LYS A 113 -13.07 -23.63 -2.37
CA LYS A 113 -11.61 -23.45 -2.24
C LYS A 113 -10.87 -23.77 -3.54
N LEU A 114 -11.21 -24.88 -4.20
CA LEU A 114 -10.59 -25.29 -5.45
C LEU A 114 -10.98 -24.35 -6.60
N GLU A 115 -12.22 -23.88 -6.64
CA GLU A 115 -12.65 -22.86 -7.61
C GLU A 115 -11.92 -21.52 -7.40
N ASN A 116 -11.74 -21.10 -6.14
CA ASN A 116 -10.98 -19.89 -5.83
C ASN A 116 -9.50 -20.04 -6.23
N LEU A 117 -8.90 -21.22 -6.04
CA LEU A 117 -7.55 -21.50 -6.53
C LEU A 117 -7.47 -21.45 -8.06
N ASP A 118 -8.46 -21.99 -8.76
CA ASP A 118 -8.56 -21.87 -10.23
C ASP A 118 -8.58 -20.38 -10.64
N LYS A 119 -9.40 -19.55 -9.98
CA LYS A 119 -9.47 -18.09 -10.23
C LYS A 119 -8.16 -17.37 -9.92
N LEU A 120 -7.51 -17.67 -8.80
CA LEU A 120 -6.24 -17.04 -8.41
C LEU A 120 -5.13 -17.38 -9.40
N GLU A 121 -5.08 -18.61 -9.89
CA GLU A 121 -4.12 -19.01 -10.93
C GLU A 121 -4.38 -18.26 -12.23
N GLU A 122 -5.65 -18.09 -12.63
CA GLU A 122 -6.01 -17.28 -13.80
C GLU A 122 -5.53 -15.83 -13.67
N LEU A 123 -5.77 -15.20 -12.52
CA LEU A 123 -5.35 -13.82 -12.26
C LEU A 123 -3.82 -13.66 -12.22
N ALA A 124 -3.11 -14.70 -11.79
CA ALA A 124 -1.66 -14.72 -11.76
C ALA A 124 -1.01 -15.07 -13.12
N LYS A 125 -1.80 -15.37 -14.16
CA LYS A 125 -1.23 -15.62 -15.49
C LYS A 125 -0.51 -14.38 -16.01
N GLY A 126 0.75 -14.56 -16.39
CA GLY A 126 1.52 -13.51 -17.04
C GLY A 126 2.23 -12.56 -16.07
N THR A 127 2.21 -12.82 -14.76
CA THR A 127 3.16 -12.19 -13.84
C THR A 127 4.51 -12.93 -13.94
N PRO A 128 5.57 -12.29 -14.45
CA PRO A 128 6.88 -12.94 -14.61
C PRO A 128 7.65 -13.05 -13.29
N GLU A 129 7.24 -12.29 -12.27
CA GLU A 129 7.92 -12.22 -10.99
C GLU A 129 7.58 -13.41 -10.08
N PRO A 130 8.57 -13.91 -9.31
CA PRO A 130 8.31 -14.94 -8.32
C PRO A 130 7.29 -14.44 -7.29
N THR A 131 6.26 -15.24 -7.06
CA THR A 131 5.22 -14.91 -6.08
C THR A 131 5.81 -14.84 -4.67
N TRP A 132 5.38 -13.85 -3.89
CA TRP A 132 5.74 -13.72 -2.47
C TRP A 132 5.50 -15.02 -1.70
N ARG A 133 6.42 -15.33 -0.79
CA ARG A 133 6.35 -16.44 0.15
C ARG A 133 6.73 -15.90 1.53
N PRO A 134 6.11 -16.38 2.61
CA PRO A 134 6.53 -16.04 3.96
C PRO A 134 8.03 -16.30 4.12
N SER A 135 8.75 -15.30 4.61
CA SER A 135 10.19 -15.39 4.86
C SER A 135 10.52 -16.33 6.02
N GLY A 136 9.54 -16.58 6.90
CA GLY A 136 9.72 -17.27 8.17
C GLY A 136 10.12 -16.33 9.31
N VAL A 137 10.25 -15.03 9.03
CA VAL A 137 10.49 -13.97 10.01
C VAL A 137 9.21 -13.13 10.15
N PRO A 138 8.44 -13.30 11.24
CA PRO A 138 7.13 -12.66 11.38
C PRO A 138 7.16 -11.15 11.22
N GLU A 139 8.19 -10.48 11.74
CA GLU A 139 8.35 -9.03 11.67
C GLU A 139 8.43 -8.55 10.21
N GLN A 140 9.21 -9.25 9.38
CA GLN A 140 9.36 -8.92 7.96
C GLN A 140 8.08 -9.20 7.18
N ASP A 141 7.42 -10.31 7.46
CA ASP A 141 6.20 -10.71 6.77
C ASP A 141 5.05 -9.73 7.07
N VAL A 142 4.92 -9.28 8.33
CA VAL A 142 3.93 -8.26 8.71
C VAL A 142 4.26 -6.90 8.10
N CYS A 143 5.53 -6.49 8.11
CA CYS A 143 5.95 -5.23 7.47
C CYS A 143 5.52 -5.18 6.00
N SER A 144 5.65 -6.28 5.26
CA SER A 144 5.30 -6.33 3.83
C SER A 144 3.83 -5.96 3.56
N VAL A 145 2.92 -6.31 4.47
CA VAL A 145 1.49 -5.98 4.38
C VAL A 145 1.23 -4.53 4.79
N LEU A 146 1.92 -4.05 5.81
CA LEU A 146 1.68 -2.72 6.39
C LEU A 146 2.29 -1.57 5.55
N VAL A 147 3.26 -1.85 4.68
CA VAL A 147 3.94 -0.82 3.88
C VAL A 147 2.95 0.06 3.11
N SER A 148 1.97 -0.53 2.41
CA SER A 148 1.02 0.23 1.60
C SER A 148 0.11 1.14 2.44
N TYR A 149 -0.30 0.66 3.62
CA TYR A 149 -1.08 1.44 4.57
C TYR A 149 -0.30 2.65 5.08
N HIS A 150 0.95 2.44 5.52
CA HIS A 150 1.79 3.52 6.03
C HIS A 150 2.16 4.53 4.94
N GLN A 151 2.40 4.09 3.71
CA GLN A 151 2.60 4.98 2.56
C GLN A 151 1.39 5.90 2.36
N GLY A 152 0.16 5.35 2.41
CA GLY A 152 -1.06 6.15 2.32
C GLY A 152 -1.19 7.18 3.45
N GLN A 153 -0.84 6.82 4.68
CA GLN A 153 -0.83 7.77 5.81
C GLN A 153 0.20 8.88 5.63
N GLU A 154 1.41 8.52 5.19
CA GLU A 154 2.49 9.46 4.94
C GLU A 154 2.11 10.48 3.86
N GLU A 155 1.52 10.01 2.76
CA GLU A 155 1.01 10.88 1.69
C GLU A 155 -0.05 11.85 2.18
N TYR A 156 -0.99 11.38 3.00
CA TYR A 156 -2.02 12.21 3.60
C TYR A 156 -1.44 13.30 4.50
N VAL A 157 -0.58 12.93 5.45
CA VAL A 157 0.06 13.88 6.38
C VAL A 157 0.89 14.91 5.61
N ARG A 158 1.63 14.47 4.59
CA ARG A 158 2.42 15.36 3.74
C ARG A 158 1.54 16.36 2.99
N ARG A 159 0.34 15.97 2.56
CA ARG A 159 -0.62 16.86 1.90
C ARG A 159 -1.14 17.93 2.86
N GLU A 160 -1.58 17.53 4.06
CA GLU A 160 -2.08 18.46 5.08
C GLU A 160 -0.99 19.42 5.55
N LEU A 161 0.24 18.92 5.74
CA LEU A 161 1.37 19.77 6.11
C LEU A 161 1.63 20.87 5.07
N ARG A 162 1.62 20.53 3.77
CA ARG A 162 1.79 21.53 2.70
C ARG A 162 0.67 22.56 2.69
N LYS A 163 -0.56 22.15 3.00
CA LYS A 163 -1.71 23.07 3.09
C LYS A 163 -1.49 24.08 4.23
N LEU A 164 -1.17 23.58 5.42
CA LEU A 164 -0.89 24.43 6.58
C LEU A 164 0.30 25.37 6.36
N GLN A 165 1.36 24.89 5.69
CA GLN A 165 2.52 25.74 5.37
C GLN A 165 2.15 26.89 4.42
N LYS A 166 1.32 26.64 3.42
CA LYS A 166 0.85 27.70 2.50
C LYS A 166 -0.02 28.73 3.22
N GLU A 167 -0.96 28.27 4.03
CA GLU A 167 -1.84 29.14 4.82
C GLU A 167 -1.02 29.99 5.81
N ASN A 168 -0.06 29.38 6.49
CA ASN A 168 0.82 30.08 7.42
C ASN A 168 1.70 31.13 6.71
N ALA A 169 2.26 30.81 5.53
CA ALA A 169 3.01 31.79 4.75
C ALA A 169 2.17 33.03 4.41
N VAL A 170 0.93 32.83 3.93
CA VAL A 170 0.01 33.94 3.64
C VAL A 170 -0.31 34.75 4.89
N LEU A 171 -0.57 34.09 6.02
CA LEU A 171 -0.82 34.78 7.30
C LEU A 171 0.41 35.55 7.79
N ALA A 172 1.61 34.99 7.63
CA ALA A 172 2.86 35.66 8.00
C ALA A 172 3.06 36.95 7.18
N ASP A 173 2.82 36.89 5.87
CA ASP A 173 2.88 38.07 4.99
C ASP A 173 1.87 39.15 5.41
N GLN A 174 0.64 38.75 5.74
CA GLN A 174 -0.39 39.67 6.23
C GLN A 174 0.00 40.32 7.56
N VAL A 175 0.58 39.55 8.49
CA VAL A 175 1.07 40.08 9.77
C VAL A 175 2.19 41.09 9.55
N LEU A 176 3.13 40.80 8.64
CA LEU A 176 4.22 41.73 8.31
C LEU A 176 3.69 43.04 7.71
N ALA A 177 2.77 42.95 6.74
CA ALA A 177 2.11 44.12 6.15
C ALA A 177 1.34 44.94 7.20
N GLY A 178 0.62 44.26 8.11
CA GLY A 178 -0.06 44.88 9.23
C GLY A 178 0.90 45.63 10.17
N ARG A 179 2.02 45.00 10.54
CA ARG A 179 3.07 45.62 11.38
C ARG A 179 3.67 46.86 10.72
N GLN A 180 3.93 46.81 9.42
CA GLN A 180 4.43 47.97 8.67
C GLN A 180 3.41 49.13 8.67
N THR A 181 2.13 48.82 8.50
CA THR A 181 1.05 49.82 8.53
C THR A 181 0.96 50.50 9.91
N ILE A 182 1.05 49.70 10.98
CA ILE A 182 1.07 50.22 12.37
C ILE A 182 2.28 51.14 12.56
N ALA A 183 3.49 50.70 12.22
CA ALA A 183 4.71 51.51 12.36
C ALA A 183 4.63 52.84 11.60
N GLN A 184 4.08 52.84 10.38
CA GLN A 184 3.85 54.07 9.61
C GLN A 184 2.84 55.00 10.30
N SER A 185 1.76 54.45 10.84
CA SER A 185 0.76 55.24 11.57
C SER A 185 1.33 55.85 12.85
N GLU A 186 2.13 55.10 13.60
CA GLU A 186 2.84 55.58 14.79
C GLU A 186 3.79 56.73 14.44
N GLN A 187 4.55 56.62 13.35
CA GLN A 187 5.44 57.68 12.89
C GLN A 187 4.68 58.96 12.51
N ARG A 188 3.53 58.84 11.83
CA ARG A 188 2.69 60.01 11.50
C ARG A 188 2.11 60.66 12.74
N ILE A 189 1.64 59.87 13.71
CA ILE A 189 1.15 60.39 14.98
C ILE A 189 2.26 61.13 15.72
N ALA A 190 3.46 60.55 15.80
CA ALA A 190 4.61 61.19 16.44
C ALA A 190 4.97 62.52 15.75
N ALA A 191 5.03 62.55 14.42
CA ALA A 191 5.31 63.77 13.67
C ALA A 191 4.25 64.86 13.90
N ALA A 192 2.97 64.49 13.88
CA ALA A 192 1.88 65.43 14.16
C ALA A 192 1.95 65.96 15.60
N VAL A 193 2.28 65.10 16.57
CA VAL A 193 2.46 65.52 17.98
C VAL A 193 3.61 66.52 18.10
N GLU A 194 4.74 66.31 17.44
CA GLU A 194 5.86 67.25 17.46
C GLU A 194 5.53 68.58 16.75
N GLU A 195 4.82 68.55 15.63
CA GLU A 195 4.35 69.75 14.94
C GLU A 195 3.40 70.58 15.82
N TRP A 196 2.46 69.91 16.51
CA TRP A 196 1.57 70.55 17.47
C TRP A 196 2.34 71.17 18.63
N LYS A 197 3.33 70.47 19.20
CA LYS A 197 4.18 71.01 20.26
C LYS A 197 4.95 72.25 19.79
N SER A 198 5.52 72.23 18.60
CA SER A 198 6.22 73.38 18.02
C SER A 198 5.28 74.57 17.84
N SER A 199 4.08 74.34 17.29
CA SER A 199 3.08 75.39 17.07
C SER A 199 2.62 76.03 18.39
N VAL A 200 2.45 75.22 19.45
CA VAL A 200 2.13 75.72 20.79
C VAL A 200 3.29 76.54 21.35
N ALA A 201 4.54 76.09 21.23
CA ALA A 201 5.71 76.84 21.68
C ALA A 201 5.87 78.17 20.92
N ASP A 202 5.62 78.18 19.61
CA ASP A 202 5.64 79.39 18.80
C ASP A 202 4.54 80.38 19.23
N LEU A 203 3.33 79.89 19.49
CA LEU A 203 2.22 80.69 20.04
C LEU A 203 2.59 81.27 21.42
N GLU A 204 3.14 80.46 22.31
CA GLU A 204 3.62 80.92 23.63
C GLU A 204 4.66 82.04 23.48
N SER A 205 5.63 81.88 22.57
CA SER A 205 6.63 82.90 22.28
C SER A 205 6.01 84.19 21.71
N PHE A 206 5.00 84.07 20.85
CA PHE A 206 4.28 85.20 20.28
C PHE A 206 3.46 85.96 21.33
N VAL A 207 2.77 85.23 22.21
CA VAL A 207 2.03 85.83 23.34
C VAL A 207 2.98 86.57 24.27
N LEU A 208 4.14 85.98 24.59
CA LEU A 208 5.18 86.64 25.40
C LEU A 208 5.75 87.90 24.73
N SER A 209 5.75 87.98 23.39
CA SER A 209 6.15 89.18 22.66
C SER A 209 5.07 90.27 22.61
N LEU A 210 3.79 89.91 22.70
CA LEU A 210 2.65 90.84 22.70
C LEU A 210 2.33 91.41 24.09
N CYS A 211 2.84 90.78 25.14
CA CYS A 211 2.84 91.33 26.48
C CYS A 211 4.24 91.87 26.76
N PRO A 212 4.52 93.17 26.52
CA PRO A 212 5.66 93.80 27.16
C PRO A 212 5.50 93.55 28.66
N SER A 213 6.54 93.05 29.31
CA SER A 213 6.59 93.07 30.76
C SER A 213 6.33 94.52 31.17
N GLU A 214 5.15 94.81 31.73
CA GLU A 214 4.91 96.06 32.43
C GLU A 214 5.82 96.01 33.66
N ASN A 215 7.06 96.46 33.49
CA ASN A 215 7.90 96.88 34.59
C ASN A 215 7.24 98.14 35.17
N PHE A 216 6.31 97.97 36.10
CA PHE A 216 5.89 99.02 37.03
C PHE A 216 6.95 99.24 38.12
N ASP A 217 8.21 99.37 37.74
CA ASP A 217 9.32 99.77 38.61
C ASP A 217 9.93 101.06 38.05
N SER A 218 9.14 102.14 37.97
CA SER A 218 9.60 103.55 37.90
C SER A 218 8.40 104.51 37.79
N LEU A 219 7.80 104.86 38.94
CA LEU A 219 7.30 106.21 39.30
C LEU A 219 6.63 106.20 40.68
#